data_AF-A0A835QGW6-F1
#
_entry.id   AF-A0A835QGW6-F1
#
_cell.length_a   1.000
_cell.length_b   1.000
_cell.length_c   1.000
_cell.angle_alpha   90.00
_cell.angle_beta   90.00
_cell.angle_gamma   90.00
#
_symmetry.space_group_name_H-M   'P 1'
#
loop_
_entity.id
_entity.type
_entity.pdbx_description
1 polymer ?
#
loop_
_entity_poly.entity_id
_entity_poly.type
_entity_poly.pdbx_seq_one_letter_code
_entity_poly.pdbx_strand_id
1 'polypeptide(L)'
;MDDLPKPLRLQSRRSQPLLPNLKSYFQRFATFLPPLNFSDFFDSDLADALLSYQRNLGLNPTGLLDPSTLSLLSSPRCGMPDTSPNSTAVASADDHGRHLYSYFPGTPTWPPYKRVLTYALTPVSSVNIDIETLRPVFARAFARWAAASTLNFTEVTPDSEDIDLTVGFCNGDHGDGAVRWSFGNAGARILAY
;
A
#
# COMPACT_ATOMS: atom_id res chain seq x y z
N MET A 1 -12.44 -32.53 -3.45
CA MET A 1 -13.01 -31.31 -2.82
C MET A 1 -12.87 -31.40 -1.30
N ASP A 2 -11.68 -31.78 -0.79
CA ASP A 2 -11.52 -32.20 0.63
C ASP A 2 -10.14 -31.88 1.25
N ASP A 3 -9.45 -30.84 0.78
CA ASP A 3 -8.08 -30.52 1.25
C ASP A 3 -7.96 -29.29 2.18
N LEU A 4 -9.06 -28.65 2.58
CA LEU A 4 -8.96 -27.53 3.53
C LEU A 4 -8.79 -28.00 4.99
N PRO A 5 -7.82 -27.45 5.74
CA PRO A 5 -7.69 -27.61 7.19
C PRO A 5 -9.03 -27.45 7.92
N LYS A 6 -9.26 -28.27 8.98
CA LYS A 6 -10.48 -28.23 9.82
C LYS A 6 -10.93 -26.80 10.22
N PRO A 7 -10.04 -25.88 10.64
CA PRO A 7 -10.43 -24.50 10.97
C PRO A 7 -11.07 -23.75 9.80
N LEU A 8 -10.51 -23.92 8.60
CA LEU A 8 -10.99 -23.27 7.37
C LEU A 8 -12.33 -23.85 6.92
N ARG A 9 -12.52 -25.17 7.06
CA ARG A 9 -13.83 -25.82 6.80
C ARG A 9 -14.96 -25.30 7.69
N LEU A 10 -14.67 -24.99 8.95
CA LEU A 10 -15.65 -24.44 9.90
C LEU A 10 -16.02 -23.00 9.57
N GLN A 11 -15.05 -22.18 9.16
CA GLN A 11 -15.28 -20.81 8.75
C GLN A 11 -16.04 -20.72 7.41
N SER A 12 -15.80 -21.65 6.49
CA SER A 12 -16.45 -21.69 5.17
C SER A 12 -17.95 -21.98 5.23
N ARG A 13 -18.43 -22.70 6.26
CA ARG A 13 -19.84 -23.10 6.36
C ARG A 13 -20.76 -22.03 6.96
N ARG A 14 -20.22 -20.93 7.50
CA ARG A 14 -20.99 -19.89 8.18
C ARG A 14 -20.90 -18.60 7.38
N SER A 15 -22.05 -18.06 6.96
CA SER A 15 -22.12 -16.72 6.40
C SER A 15 -21.67 -15.68 7.43
N GLN A 16 -20.83 -14.75 6.99
CA GLN A 16 -20.24 -13.68 7.79
C GLN A 16 -20.35 -12.35 7.02
N PRO A 17 -21.24 -11.43 7.45
CA PRO A 17 -21.57 -10.19 6.72
C PRO A 17 -20.40 -9.21 6.52
N LEU A 18 -19.28 -9.40 7.23
CA LEU A 18 -18.10 -8.53 7.14
C LEU A 18 -17.07 -9.03 6.11
N LEU A 19 -17.22 -10.28 5.61
CA LEU A 19 -16.28 -10.84 4.64
C LEU A 19 -16.27 -10.11 3.29
N PRO A 20 -17.38 -9.58 2.75
CA PRO A 20 -17.32 -8.78 1.53
C PRO A 20 -16.42 -7.55 1.66
N ASN A 21 -16.42 -6.89 2.84
CA ASN A 21 -15.54 -5.74 3.10
C ASN A 21 -14.07 -6.16 3.16
N LEU A 22 -13.79 -7.32 3.78
CA LEU A 22 -12.44 -7.88 3.81
C LEU A 22 -11.95 -8.29 2.40
N LYS A 23 -12.83 -8.88 1.60
CA LYS A 23 -12.52 -9.21 0.19
C LYS A 23 -12.27 -7.94 -0.62
N SER A 24 -13.02 -6.87 -0.39
CA SER A 24 -12.78 -5.55 -0.98
C SER A 24 -11.40 -4.99 -0.60
N TYR A 25 -11.01 -5.14 0.68
CA TYR A 25 -9.66 -4.79 1.14
C TYR A 25 -8.59 -5.56 0.35
N PHE A 26 -8.70 -6.88 0.23
CA PHE A 26 -7.70 -7.67 -0.50
C PHE A 26 -7.70 -7.38 -2.00
N GLN A 27 -8.87 -7.21 -2.62
CA GLN A 27 -8.96 -6.79 -4.02
C GLN A 27 -8.25 -5.46 -4.25
N ARG A 28 -8.28 -4.54 -3.27
CA ARG A 28 -7.57 -3.27 -3.35
C ARG A 28 -6.06 -3.47 -3.29
N PHE A 29 -5.53 -4.14 -2.28
CA PHE A 29 -4.07 -4.17 -2.02
C PHE A 29 -3.29 -5.34 -2.63
N ALA A 30 -3.95 -6.44 -2.99
CA ALA A 30 -3.32 -7.65 -3.53
C ALA A 30 -3.69 -7.86 -5.00
N THR A 31 -2.98 -7.17 -5.91
CA THR A 31 -3.29 -7.09 -7.35
C THR A 31 -3.15 -8.40 -8.12
N PHE A 32 -2.50 -9.41 -7.54
CA PHE A 32 -2.32 -10.73 -8.16
C PHE A 32 -3.45 -11.71 -7.91
N LEU A 33 -4.41 -11.37 -7.04
CA LEU A 33 -5.52 -12.26 -6.77
C LEU A 33 -6.53 -12.19 -7.92
N PRO A 34 -7.09 -13.34 -8.35
CA PRO A 34 -8.25 -13.33 -9.23
C PRO A 34 -9.37 -12.51 -8.58
N PRO A 35 -10.32 -11.96 -9.37
CA PRO A 35 -11.45 -11.22 -8.82
C PRO A 35 -12.13 -12.04 -7.73
N LEU A 36 -12.09 -11.54 -6.49
CA LEU A 36 -12.68 -12.24 -5.37
C LEU A 36 -14.21 -12.22 -5.52
N ASN A 37 -14.83 -13.36 -5.23
CA ASN A 37 -16.28 -13.42 -5.10
C ASN A 37 -16.70 -12.72 -3.80
N PHE A 38 -17.43 -11.60 -3.88
CA PHE A 38 -17.90 -10.81 -2.74
C PHE A 38 -19.01 -11.48 -1.90
N SER A 39 -19.08 -12.82 -1.91
CA SER A 39 -19.95 -13.58 -1.03
C SER A 39 -19.56 -13.43 0.45
N ASP A 40 -20.54 -13.63 1.33
CA ASP A 40 -20.34 -13.66 2.79
C ASP A 40 -19.66 -14.95 3.29
N PHE A 41 -19.15 -15.80 2.40
CA PHE A 41 -18.53 -17.06 2.76
C PHE A 41 -17.02 -16.96 2.73
N PHE A 42 -16.40 -17.69 3.65
CA PHE A 42 -14.96 -17.94 3.59
C PHE A 42 -14.70 -19.02 2.52
N ASP A 43 -14.18 -18.61 1.37
CA ASP A 43 -13.87 -19.46 0.22
C ASP A 43 -12.37 -19.69 0.08
N SER A 44 -11.99 -20.56 -0.87
CA SER A 44 -10.58 -20.82 -1.19
C SER A 44 -9.84 -19.53 -1.55
N ASP A 45 -10.50 -18.66 -2.32
CA ASP A 45 -9.89 -17.45 -2.86
C ASP A 45 -9.53 -16.47 -1.73
N LEU A 46 -10.40 -16.33 -0.72
CA LEU A 46 -10.08 -15.56 0.48
C LEU A 46 -8.97 -16.20 1.33
N ALA A 47 -8.92 -17.54 1.41
CA ALA A 47 -7.83 -18.23 2.10
C ALA A 47 -6.47 -17.97 1.42
N ASP A 48 -6.43 -18.04 0.09
CA ASP A 48 -5.22 -17.77 -0.71
C ASP A 48 -4.78 -16.30 -0.61
N ALA A 49 -5.76 -15.38 -0.55
CA ALA A 49 -5.52 -13.97 -0.26
C ALA A 49 -4.84 -13.76 1.09
N LEU A 50 -5.37 -14.40 2.14
CA LEU A 50 -4.83 -14.33 3.50
C LEU A 50 -3.43 -14.92 3.59
N LEU A 51 -3.20 -16.08 2.96
CA LEU A 51 -1.88 -16.70 2.90
C LEU A 51 -0.85 -15.76 2.26
N SER A 52 -1.22 -15.14 1.14
CA SER A 52 -0.34 -14.20 0.42
C SER A 52 -0.04 -12.96 1.27
N TYR A 53 -1.07 -12.38 1.89
CA TYR A 53 -0.94 -11.24 2.79
C TYR A 53 -0.02 -11.54 3.98
N GLN A 54 -0.21 -12.70 4.63
CA GLN A 54 0.61 -13.12 5.75
C GLN A 54 2.08 -13.30 5.33
N ARG A 55 2.35 -13.94 4.20
CA ARG A 55 3.72 -14.08 3.66
C ARG A 55 4.37 -12.72 3.42
N ASN A 56 3.68 -11.82 2.73
CA ASN A 56 4.24 -10.52 2.34
C ASN A 56 4.60 -9.64 3.55
N LEU A 57 3.84 -9.75 4.64
CA LEU A 57 4.08 -8.99 5.87
C LEU A 57 4.91 -9.75 6.92
N GLY A 58 5.41 -10.95 6.59
CA GLY A 58 6.24 -11.76 7.48
C GLY A 58 5.49 -12.36 8.67
N LEU A 59 4.19 -12.61 8.53
CA LEU A 59 3.39 -13.40 9.47
C LEU A 59 3.50 -14.89 9.16
N ASN A 60 3.14 -15.73 10.13
CA ASN A 60 2.95 -17.16 9.88
C ASN A 60 1.79 -17.35 8.87
N PRO A 61 2.00 -18.05 7.74
CA PRO A 61 1.00 -18.19 6.69
C PRO A 61 0.00 -19.29 7.05
N THR A 62 -0.90 -18.98 7.99
CA THR A 62 -1.96 -19.87 8.46
C THR A 62 -3.18 -19.93 7.52
N GLY A 63 -3.35 -18.90 6.67
CA GLY A 63 -4.53 -18.70 5.83
C GLY A 63 -5.78 -18.33 6.65
N LEU A 64 -5.62 -18.01 7.92
CA LEU A 64 -6.70 -17.73 8.87
C LEU A 64 -6.70 -16.26 9.30
N LEU A 65 -7.87 -15.76 9.70
CA LEU A 65 -8.00 -14.49 10.42
C LEU A 65 -7.59 -14.64 11.90
N ASP A 66 -6.32 -14.95 12.11
CA ASP A 66 -5.73 -15.01 13.45
C ASP A 66 -5.52 -13.59 14.05
N PRO A 67 -5.32 -13.48 15.38
CA PRO A 67 -5.18 -12.17 16.04
C PRO A 67 -4.06 -11.30 15.46
N SER A 68 -2.94 -11.90 15.02
CA SER A 68 -1.84 -11.19 14.36
C SER A 68 -2.27 -10.58 13.03
N THR A 69 -3.00 -11.34 12.22
CA THR A 69 -3.51 -10.90 10.92
C THR A 69 -4.53 -9.77 11.10
N LEU A 70 -5.46 -9.93 12.05
CA LEU A 70 -6.45 -8.91 12.37
C LEU A 70 -5.81 -7.61 12.88
N SER A 71 -4.75 -7.71 13.69
CA SER A 71 -4.01 -6.55 14.15
C SER A 71 -3.44 -5.75 12.99
N LEU A 72 -2.81 -6.41 11.99
CA LEU A 72 -2.27 -5.72 10.82
C LEU A 72 -3.37 -5.17 9.90
N LEU A 73 -4.46 -5.92 9.68
CA LEU A 73 -5.60 -5.44 8.88
C LEU A 73 -6.24 -4.17 9.47
N SER A 74 -6.26 -4.06 10.79
CA SER A 74 -6.79 -2.89 11.50
C SER A 74 -5.82 -1.70 11.57
N SER A 75 -4.55 -1.92 11.24
CA SER A 75 -3.52 -0.88 11.32
C SER A 75 -3.59 0.09 10.13
N PRO A 76 -3.38 1.40 10.34
CA PRO A 76 -3.21 2.34 9.23
C PRO A 76 -2.01 1.96 8.37
N ARG A 77 -2.11 2.15 7.06
CA ARG A 77 -1.11 1.69 6.08
C ARG A 77 -0.92 2.63 4.90
N CYS A 78 0.08 2.35 4.07
CA CYS A 78 0.26 2.99 2.76
C CYS A 78 -0.88 2.57 1.81
N GLY A 79 -1.27 3.50 0.93
CA GLY A 79 -2.30 3.28 -0.09
C GLY A 79 -1.80 2.47 -1.29
N MET A 80 -0.49 2.28 -1.44
CA MET A 80 0.08 1.50 -2.53
C MET A 80 -0.24 0.01 -2.38
N PRO A 81 -0.49 -0.71 -3.50
CA PRO A 81 -0.59 -2.16 -3.50
C PRO A 81 0.64 -2.83 -2.87
N ASP A 82 0.45 -3.94 -2.16
CA ASP A 82 1.53 -4.75 -1.60
C ASP A 82 2.34 -5.49 -2.67
N THR A 83 1.74 -5.66 -3.85
CA THR A 83 2.29 -6.43 -4.95
C THR A 83 2.07 -5.70 -6.26
N SER A 84 3.02 -5.71 -7.18
CA SER A 84 2.85 -5.17 -8.54
C SER A 84 2.71 -6.32 -9.53
N PRO A 85 1.74 -6.30 -10.48
CA PRO A 85 1.51 -7.36 -11.46
C PRO A 85 2.74 -7.78 -12.28
N ASN A 86 3.72 -6.88 -12.39
CA ASN A 86 4.95 -7.06 -13.18
C ASN A 86 6.19 -7.23 -12.30
N SER A 87 6.04 -7.37 -10.98
CA SER A 87 7.16 -7.79 -10.13
C SER A 87 7.47 -9.24 -10.46
N THR A 88 8.47 -9.44 -11.33
CA THR A 88 9.12 -10.73 -11.58
C THR A 88 9.83 -11.28 -10.34
N ALA A 89 9.76 -10.59 -9.20
CA ALA A 89 9.86 -11.20 -7.89
C ALA A 89 8.64 -12.13 -7.67
N VAL A 90 8.64 -13.24 -8.43
CA VAL A 90 8.18 -14.50 -7.88
C VAL A 90 8.87 -14.58 -6.53
N ALA A 91 8.09 -14.53 -5.46
CA ALA A 91 8.57 -14.73 -4.11
C ALA A 91 9.31 -16.06 -4.09
N SER A 92 10.62 -15.99 -4.32
CA SER A 92 11.54 -17.07 -4.04
C SER A 92 11.32 -17.36 -2.57
N ALA A 93 11.14 -18.62 -2.19
CA ALA A 93 10.95 -18.99 -0.79
C ALA A 93 12.09 -18.50 0.13
N ASP A 94 13.19 -18.03 -0.46
CA ASP A 94 14.38 -17.47 0.18
C ASP A 94 14.44 -15.93 0.23
N ASP A 95 13.43 -15.18 -0.26
CA ASP A 95 13.44 -13.72 -0.16
C ASP A 95 13.03 -13.27 1.25
N HIS A 96 14.02 -13.05 2.11
CA HIS A 96 13.85 -12.66 3.52
C HIS A 96 13.61 -11.15 3.69
N GLY A 97 12.93 -10.51 2.73
CA GLY A 97 12.57 -9.11 2.75
C GLY A 97 11.09 -8.90 3.04
N ARG A 98 10.75 -7.95 3.92
CA ARG A 98 9.36 -7.48 4.01
C ARG A 98 9.08 -6.69 2.73
N HIS A 99 8.30 -7.23 1.80
CA HIS A 99 7.90 -6.59 0.54
C HIS A 99 6.91 -5.44 0.80
N LEU A 100 7.33 -4.45 1.59
CA LEU A 100 6.49 -3.35 2.08
C LEU A 100 6.34 -2.20 1.07
N TYR A 101 6.83 -2.37 -0.15
CA TYR A 101 6.76 -1.37 -1.20
C TYR A 101 6.58 -2.03 -2.56
N SER A 102 5.91 -1.31 -3.46
CA SER A 102 5.64 -1.75 -4.83
C SER A 102 6.21 -0.72 -5.81
N TYR A 103 6.86 -1.21 -6.87
CA TYR A 103 7.39 -0.35 -7.93
C TYR A 103 6.36 -0.16 -9.03
N PHE A 104 6.36 1.02 -9.65
CA PHE A 104 5.69 1.22 -10.93
C PHE A 104 6.22 0.22 -11.98
N PRO A 105 5.38 -0.23 -12.94
CA PRO A 105 5.82 -1.10 -14.01
C PRO A 105 7.07 -0.58 -14.73
N GLY A 106 8.00 -1.47 -15.06
CA GLY A 106 9.22 -1.14 -15.81
C GLY A 106 10.39 -0.62 -14.98
N THR A 107 10.33 -0.76 -13.64
CA THR A 107 11.39 -0.32 -12.71
C THR A 107 11.91 1.09 -13.00
N PRO A 108 11.03 2.11 -13.02
CA PRO A 108 11.45 3.44 -13.37
C PRO A 108 12.42 3.98 -12.32
N THR A 109 13.56 4.46 -12.80
CA THR A 109 14.56 5.16 -11.99
C THR A 109 14.76 6.54 -12.55
N TRP A 110 15.09 7.51 -11.69
CA TRP A 110 15.55 8.82 -12.15
C TRP A 110 16.71 8.66 -13.12
N PRO A 111 16.75 9.41 -14.24
CA PRO A 111 17.82 9.31 -15.21
C PRO A 111 19.20 9.49 -14.56
N PRO A 112 20.27 8.82 -15.03
CA PRO A 112 21.57 8.85 -14.36
C PRO A 112 22.16 10.25 -14.15
N TYR A 113 21.77 11.21 -14.99
CA TYR A 113 22.20 12.61 -14.92
C TYR A 113 21.36 13.45 -13.94
N LYS A 114 20.17 13.00 -13.54
CA LYS A 114 19.28 13.72 -12.62
C LYS A 114 19.54 13.23 -11.19
N ARG A 115 20.47 13.90 -10.51
CA ARG A 115 20.89 13.58 -9.13
C ARG A 115 20.47 14.61 -8.09
N VAL A 116 20.01 15.77 -8.52
CA VAL A 116 19.36 16.76 -7.67
C VAL A 116 17.90 16.80 -8.08
N LEU A 117 17.02 16.39 -7.18
CA LEU A 117 15.57 16.41 -7.37
C LEU A 117 14.99 17.62 -6.66
N THR A 118 14.14 18.37 -7.35
CA THR A 118 13.38 19.47 -6.75
C THR A 118 12.06 18.95 -6.20
N TYR A 119 11.70 19.40 -5.00
CA TYR A 119 10.39 19.10 -4.43
C TYR A 119 9.67 20.36 -3.97
N ALA A 120 8.34 20.38 -4.10
CA ALA A 120 7.51 21.47 -3.63
C ALA A 120 6.41 20.96 -2.69
N LEU A 121 6.16 21.70 -1.62
CA LEU A 121 5.03 21.47 -0.72
C LEU A 121 3.87 22.36 -1.16
N THR A 122 2.76 21.76 -1.61
CA THR A 122 1.60 22.54 -2.05
C THR A 122 0.87 23.16 -0.85
N PRO A 123 0.10 24.25 -1.06
CA PRO A 123 -0.71 24.84 -0.01
C PRO A 123 -1.63 23.82 0.65
N VAL A 124 -1.53 23.77 1.98
CA VAL A 124 -2.24 22.85 2.88
C VAL A 124 -3.65 23.34 3.18
N SER A 125 -4.55 23.25 2.19
CA SER A 125 -5.97 23.61 2.39
C SER A 125 -6.78 22.49 3.05
N SER A 126 -6.34 21.24 2.90
CA SER A 126 -7.08 20.05 3.32
C SER A 126 -6.74 19.54 4.73
N VAL A 127 -5.72 20.12 5.40
CA VAL A 127 -5.22 19.68 6.71
C VAL A 127 -4.96 20.88 7.63
N ASN A 128 -5.15 20.68 8.93
CA ASN A 128 -4.91 21.72 9.95
C ASN A 128 -3.44 21.69 10.44
N ILE A 129 -2.50 21.76 9.50
CA ILE A 129 -1.06 21.82 9.77
C ILE A 129 -0.50 22.87 8.82
N ASP A 130 0.33 23.79 9.34
CA ASP A 130 0.96 24.83 8.53
C ASP A 130 2.20 24.30 7.78
N ILE A 131 2.51 24.95 6.66
CA ILE A 131 3.61 24.55 5.78
C ILE A 131 4.97 24.65 6.48
N GLU A 132 5.16 25.63 7.38
CA GLU A 132 6.42 25.83 8.12
C GLU A 132 6.68 24.70 9.11
N THR A 133 5.62 24.10 9.68
CA THR A 133 5.74 22.85 10.46
C THR A 133 6.09 21.64 9.59
N LEU A 134 5.58 21.57 8.36
CA LEU A 134 5.83 20.43 7.46
C LEU A 134 7.21 20.44 6.81
N ARG A 135 7.74 21.61 6.47
CA ARG A 135 9.09 21.81 5.90
C ARG A 135 10.18 20.98 6.57
N PRO A 136 10.43 21.09 7.89
CA PRO A 136 11.47 20.32 8.56
C PRO A 136 11.16 18.82 8.61
N VAL A 137 9.89 18.39 8.52
CA VAL A 137 9.52 16.98 8.47
C VAL A 137 9.94 16.38 7.13
N PHE A 138 9.58 17.02 6.01
CA PHE A 138 9.95 16.56 4.68
C PHE A 138 11.45 16.69 4.41
N ALA A 139 12.08 17.78 4.85
CA ALA A 139 13.53 17.93 4.75
C ALA A 139 14.27 16.77 5.44
N ARG A 140 13.83 16.35 6.63
CA ARG A 140 14.40 15.17 7.32
C ARG A 140 14.13 13.85 6.58
N ALA A 141 12.93 13.69 6.03
CA ALA A 141 12.59 12.48 5.27
C ALA A 141 13.47 12.35 4.02
N PHE A 142 13.62 13.43 3.25
CA PHE A 142 14.50 13.47 2.08
C PHE A 142 15.97 13.36 2.44
N ALA A 143 16.42 13.92 3.57
CA ALA A 143 17.79 13.73 4.06
C ALA A 143 18.12 12.25 4.33
N ARG A 144 17.17 11.45 4.82
CA ARG A 144 17.37 10.00 4.99
C ARG A 144 17.56 9.29 3.66
N TRP A 145 16.78 9.64 2.64
CA TRP A 145 16.95 9.10 1.30
C TRP A 145 18.26 9.54 0.64
N ALA A 146 18.65 10.80 0.83
CA ALA A 146 19.93 11.31 0.33
C ALA A 146 21.12 10.57 0.95
N ALA A 147 21.09 10.33 2.26
CA ALA A 147 22.15 9.59 2.96
C ALA A 147 22.30 8.13 2.50
N ALA A 148 21.24 7.52 1.97
CA ALA A 148 21.22 6.13 1.52
C ALA A 148 21.36 5.97 -0.01
N SER A 149 21.58 7.06 -0.75
CA SER A 149 21.62 7.05 -2.22
C SER A 149 22.62 8.08 -2.77
N THR A 150 22.65 8.23 -4.09
CA THR A 150 23.40 9.32 -4.77
C THR A 150 22.50 10.50 -5.14
N LEU A 151 21.28 10.56 -4.58
CA LEU A 151 20.32 11.62 -4.84
C LEU A 151 20.43 12.72 -3.78
N ASN A 152 20.18 13.95 -4.20
CA ASN A 152 20.00 15.12 -3.33
C ASN A 152 18.64 15.74 -3.60
N PHE A 153 18.12 16.45 -2.61
CA PHE A 153 16.78 17.01 -2.66
C PHE A 153 16.84 18.49 -2.29
N THR A 154 16.19 19.32 -3.11
CA THR A 154 16.11 20.76 -2.90
C THR A 154 14.65 21.17 -2.87
N GLU A 155 14.23 21.85 -1.81
CA GLU A 155 12.90 22.42 -1.77
C GLU A 155 12.82 23.65 -2.68
N VAL A 156 11.77 23.74 -3.48
CA VAL A 156 11.44 24.88 -4.34
C VAL A 156 10.03 25.36 -4.05
N THR A 157 9.68 26.54 -4.57
CA THR A 157 8.34 27.09 -4.42
C THR A 157 7.36 26.37 -5.36
N PRO A 158 6.06 26.24 -4.99
CA PRO A 158 5.07 25.51 -5.80
C PRO A 158 4.80 26.10 -7.20
N ASP A 159 5.19 27.34 -7.44
CA ASP A 159 5.10 28.05 -8.72
C ASP A 159 6.35 27.92 -9.59
N SER A 160 7.34 27.13 -9.17
CA SER A 160 8.54 26.85 -9.97
C SER A 160 8.21 26.05 -11.23
N GLU A 161 8.90 26.36 -12.33
CA GLU A 161 8.63 25.75 -13.64
C GLU A 161 9.09 24.28 -13.77
N ASP A 162 10.06 23.85 -12.95
CA ASP A 162 10.68 22.51 -13.02
C ASP A 162 10.69 21.84 -11.62
N ILE A 163 9.60 21.13 -11.31
CA ILE A 163 9.40 20.42 -10.04
C ILE A 163 9.37 18.90 -10.32
N ASP A 164 10.33 18.16 -9.76
CA ASP A 164 10.36 16.70 -9.91
C ASP A 164 9.35 15.98 -9.01
N LEU A 165 9.10 16.52 -7.81
CA LEU A 165 8.28 15.91 -6.77
C LEU A 165 7.32 16.93 -6.16
N THR A 166 6.02 16.73 -6.31
CA THR A 166 5.00 17.56 -5.66
C THR A 166 4.40 16.81 -4.48
N VAL A 167 4.44 17.42 -3.30
CA VAL A 167 3.84 16.88 -2.07
C VAL A 167 2.59 17.68 -1.75
N GLY A 168 1.44 17.01 -1.78
CA GLY A 168 0.15 17.63 -1.48
C GLY A 168 -0.66 16.86 -0.44
N PHE A 169 -1.58 17.59 0.20
CA PHE A 169 -2.52 17.04 1.16
C PHE A 169 -3.94 17.21 0.60
N CYS A 170 -4.58 16.09 0.31
CA CYS A 170 -5.88 16.06 -0.33
C CYS A 170 -6.84 15.14 0.42
N ASN A 171 -8.14 15.39 0.31
CA ASN A 171 -9.20 14.54 0.85
C ASN A 171 -10.06 13.99 -0.31
N GLY A 172 -10.49 12.73 -0.21
CA GLY A 172 -11.39 12.13 -1.20
C GLY A 172 -10.77 11.96 -2.58
N ASP A 173 -11.50 12.33 -3.63
CA ASP A 173 -10.99 12.41 -5.01
C ASP A 173 -10.11 13.65 -5.15
N HIS A 174 -8.92 13.47 -5.72
CA HIS A 174 -7.89 14.49 -5.81
C HIS A 174 -7.24 14.56 -7.19
N GLY A 175 -7.96 14.07 -8.21
CA GLY A 175 -7.72 14.44 -9.61
C GLY A 175 -6.54 13.75 -10.29
N ASP A 176 -5.88 12.80 -9.63
CA ASP A 176 -4.80 11.97 -10.17
C ASP A 176 -5.32 10.70 -10.90
N GLY A 177 -6.64 10.59 -11.08
CA GLY A 177 -7.29 9.44 -11.70
C GLY A 177 -7.29 8.18 -10.83
N ALA A 178 -6.72 8.24 -9.63
CA ALA A 178 -6.67 7.16 -8.67
C ALA A 178 -7.91 7.16 -7.75
N VAL A 179 -9.11 7.19 -8.36
CA VAL A 179 -10.41 7.04 -7.68
C VAL A 179 -10.50 5.75 -6.83
N ARG A 180 -9.74 4.70 -7.21
CA ARG A 180 -9.59 3.47 -6.43
C ARG A 180 -8.81 3.67 -5.13
N TRP A 181 -8.00 4.73 -5.06
CA TRP A 181 -7.11 5.07 -3.95
C TRP A 181 -7.61 6.22 -3.08
N SER A 182 -8.78 6.80 -3.40
CA SER A 182 -9.41 7.85 -2.59
C SER A 182 -9.49 7.48 -1.10
N PHE A 183 -9.17 8.45 -0.26
CA PHE A 183 -9.21 8.34 1.19
C PHE A 183 -10.66 8.15 1.66
N GLY A 184 -10.95 7.03 2.35
CA GLY A 184 -12.23 6.82 3.07
C GLY A 184 -13.12 5.64 2.66
N ASN A 185 -12.91 4.99 1.52
CA ASN A 185 -13.94 4.10 0.94
C ASN A 185 -13.79 2.57 1.07
N ALA A 186 -12.93 2.01 1.94
CA ALA A 186 -12.78 0.53 1.95
C ALA A 186 -12.31 -0.14 3.26
N GLY A 187 -12.58 0.44 4.43
CA GLY A 187 -12.24 -0.22 5.72
C GLY A 187 -10.75 -0.27 6.07
N ALA A 188 -9.86 0.32 5.26
CA ALA A 188 -8.47 0.58 5.59
C ALA A 188 -8.23 2.08 5.84
N ARG A 189 -7.50 2.43 6.90
CA ARG A 189 -7.02 3.80 7.12
C ARG A 189 -5.75 4.02 6.31
N ILE A 190 -5.89 4.60 5.12
CA ILE A 190 -4.75 4.92 4.24
C ILE A 190 -4.18 6.27 4.65
N LEU A 191 -2.86 6.32 4.79
CA LEU A 191 -2.16 7.52 5.27
C LEU A 191 -1.55 8.37 4.14
N ALA A 192 -1.08 7.74 3.06
CA ALA A 192 -0.48 8.39 1.90
C ALA A 192 -0.32 7.38 0.74
N TYR A 193 -0.16 7.87 -0.48
CA TYR A 193 0.35 7.12 -1.63
C TYR A 193 1.12 8.03 -2.58
#